data_AF-A0A7W6DB89-F1
#
_entry.id   AF-A0A7W6DB89-F1
#
_cell.length_a   1.000
_cell.length_b   1.000
_cell.length_c   1.000
_cell.angle_alpha   90.00
_cell.angle_beta   90.00
_cell.angle_gamma   90.00
#
_symmetry.space_group_name_H-M   'P 1'
#
loop_
_entity.id
_entity.type
_entity.pdbx_description
1 polymer ?
#
loop_
_entity_poly.entity_id
_entity_poly.type
_entity_poly.pdbx_seq_one_letter_code
_entity_poly.pdbx_strand_id
1 'polypeptide(L)'
;MSHNEQQIEAEIQAKGLNAPRLTPALIDDTILAEQYHVFPGTTLTVCALTLRNGFQVTGESAAASPENFDEAIGRKIARENARNKIWALEGYLLKQHLADAAVRGKTTLCDDDDIPF
;
A
#
# COMPACT_ATOMS: atom_id res chain seq x y z
N MET A 1 -10.35 4.15 -9.20
CA MET A 1 -11.29 4.99 -8.43
C MET A 1 -10.57 6.12 -7.67
N SER A 2 -9.72 6.93 -8.33
CA SER A 2 -8.81 7.87 -7.64
C SER A 2 -9.47 9.18 -7.15
N HIS A 3 -10.66 9.53 -7.65
CA HIS A 3 -11.34 10.78 -7.28
C HIS A 3 -11.74 10.82 -5.80
N ASN A 4 -11.99 9.67 -5.17
CA ASN A 4 -12.45 9.61 -3.78
C ASN A 4 -11.29 9.76 -2.78
N GLU A 5 -10.12 9.18 -3.07
CA GLU A 5 -9.00 9.18 -2.13
C GLU A 5 -8.43 10.59 -1.88
N GLN A 6 -8.33 11.42 -2.92
CA GLN A 6 -7.86 12.80 -2.80
C GLN A 6 -8.85 13.71 -2.07
N GLN A 7 -10.15 13.47 -2.25
CA GLN A 7 -11.20 14.21 -1.55
C GLN A 7 -11.20 13.88 -0.06
N ILE A 8 -11.07 12.60 0.30
CA ILE A 8 -10.94 12.16 1.70
C ILE A 8 -9.70 12.78 2.34
N GLU A 9 -8.56 12.81 1.64
CA GLU A 9 -7.33 13.44 2.12
C GLU A 9 -7.53 14.93 2.43
N ALA A 10 -8.20 15.66 1.53
CA ALA A 10 -8.51 17.08 1.74
C ALA A 10 -9.41 17.30 2.98
N GLU A 11 -10.38 16.41 3.21
CA GLU A 11 -11.26 16.47 4.38
C GLU A 11 -10.51 16.20 5.69
N ILE A 12 -9.59 15.23 5.71
CA ILE A 12 -8.72 14.92 6.86
C ILE A 12 -7.91 16.15 7.26
N GLN A 13 -7.32 16.82 6.27
CA GLN A 13 -6.54 18.05 6.47
C GLN A 13 -7.42 19.19 6.99
N ALA A 14 -8.60 19.41 6.40
CA ALA A 14 -9.54 20.43 6.84
C ALA A 14 -10.00 20.23 8.31
N LYS A 15 -10.01 18.98 8.78
CA LYS A 15 -10.32 18.62 10.17
C LYS A 15 -9.11 18.67 11.12
N GLY A 16 -7.90 19.00 10.64
CA GLY A 16 -6.69 19.11 11.46
C GLY A 16 -6.13 17.77 11.96
N LEU A 17 -6.46 16.66 11.28
CA LEU A 17 -6.03 15.32 11.68
C LEU A 17 -4.59 15.04 11.20
N ASN A 18 -3.62 15.53 11.98
CA ASN A 18 -2.19 15.58 11.61
C ASN A 18 -1.33 14.42 12.17
N ALA A 19 -1.95 13.37 12.69
CA ALA A 19 -1.21 12.19 13.13
C ALA A 19 -0.51 11.48 11.95
N PRO A 20 0.61 10.76 12.17
CA PRO A 20 1.29 10.00 11.13
C PRO A 20 0.32 9.05 10.40
N ARG A 21 0.32 9.11 9.07
CA ARG A 21 -0.63 8.36 8.24
C ARG A 21 -0.11 8.22 6.82
N LEU A 22 -0.73 7.32 6.08
CA LEU A 22 -0.46 7.07 4.67
C LEU A 22 -1.32 7.98 3.80
N THR A 23 -0.82 8.29 2.61
CA THR A 23 -1.54 9.04 1.57
C THR A 23 -1.54 8.24 0.27
N PRO A 24 -2.47 8.51 -0.65
CA PRO A 24 -2.47 7.89 -1.97
C PRO A 24 -1.13 8.03 -2.70
N ALA A 25 -0.52 9.21 -2.62
CA ALA A 25 0.78 9.48 -3.21
C ALA A 25 1.89 8.60 -2.62
N LEU A 26 1.91 8.41 -1.29
CA LEU A 26 2.88 7.51 -0.64
C LEU A 26 2.70 6.06 -1.13
N ILE A 27 1.46 5.60 -1.27
CA ILE A 27 1.17 4.26 -1.80
C ILE A 27 1.65 4.13 -3.24
N ASP A 28 1.33 5.10 -4.11
CA ASP A 28 1.74 5.08 -5.51
C ASP A 28 3.26 5.12 -5.65
N ASP A 29 3.91 5.97 -4.84
CA ASP A 29 5.35 6.08 -4.84
C ASP A 29 6.00 4.72 -4.52
N THR A 30 5.43 3.89 -3.63
CA THR A 30 6.04 2.58 -3.29
C THR A 30 6.25 1.65 -4.48
N ILE A 31 5.51 1.83 -5.57
CA ILE A 31 5.53 0.99 -6.76
C ILE A 31 6.72 1.37 -7.64
N LEU A 32 7.66 0.44 -7.80
CA LEU A 32 8.85 0.61 -8.65
C LEU A 32 8.59 0.18 -10.10
N ALA A 33 7.89 -0.93 -10.29
CA ALA A 33 7.61 -1.49 -11.61
C ALA A 33 6.31 -2.30 -11.62
N GLU A 34 5.73 -2.46 -12.80
CA GLU A 34 4.54 -3.27 -13.03
C GLU A 34 4.75 -4.23 -14.21
N GLN A 35 4.25 -5.45 -14.06
CA GLN A 35 4.27 -6.50 -15.09
C GLN A 35 2.89 -7.13 -15.18
N TYR A 36 2.52 -7.55 -16.39
CA TYR A 36 1.21 -8.13 -16.66
C TYR A 36 1.32 -9.48 -17.34
N HIS A 37 0.40 -10.38 -17.02
CA HIS A 37 0.22 -11.63 -17.72
C HIS A 37 -1.25 -11.89 -17.98
N VAL A 38 -1.59 -12.13 -19.25
CA VAL A 38 -2.90 -12.63 -19.67
C VAL A 38 -2.73 -14.09 -20.03
N PHE A 39 -3.47 -14.98 -19.36
CA PHE A 39 -3.34 -16.42 -19.61
C PHE A 39 -4.03 -16.78 -20.94
N PRO A 40 -3.32 -17.44 -21.89
CA PRO A 40 -3.87 -17.76 -23.19
C PRO A 40 -5.18 -18.54 -23.12
N GLY A 41 -6.19 -18.13 -23.91
CA GLY A 41 -7.50 -18.78 -23.93
C GLY A 41 -8.39 -18.48 -22.71
N THR A 42 -8.01 -17.51 -21.87
CA THR A 42 -8.79 -17.10 -20.69
C THR A 42 -9.08 -15.60 -20.70
N THR A 43 -9.89 -15.15 -19.74
CA THR A 43 -10.11 -13.72 -19.43
C THR A 43 -9.29 -13.25 -18.22
N LEU A 44 -8.38 -14.08 -17.71
CA LEU A 44 -7.60 -13.83 -16.51
C LEU A 44 -6.39 -12.94 -16.85
N THR A 45 -6.34 -11.77 -16.21
CA THR A 45 -5.18 -10.88 -16.20
C THR A 45 -4.62 -10.80 -14.79
N VAL A 46 -3.32 -11.04 -14.64
CA VAL A 46 -2.58 -10.83 -13.40
C VAL A 46 -1.64 -9.65 -13.58
N CYS A 47 -1.63 -8.75 -12.59
CA CYS A 47 -0.67 -7.69 -12.43
C CYS A 47 0.29 -8.07 -11.29
N ALA A 48 1.59 -7.94 -11.52
CA ALA A 48 2.62 -8.01 -10.50
C ALA A 48 3.26 -6.63 -10.34
N LEU A 49 3.09 -6.02 -9.17
CA LEU A 49 3.75 -4.79 -8.77
C LEU A 49 5.00 -5.14 -7.98
N THR A 50 6.15 -4.63 -8.41
CA THR A 50 7.39 -4.67 -7.64
C THR A 50 7.47 -3.40 -6.81
N LEU A 51 7.58 -3.52 -5.49
CA LEU A 51 7.73 -2.39 -4.58
C LEU A 51 9.21 -1.99 -4.47
N ARG A 52 9.48 -0.77 -3.99
CA ARG A 52 10.84 -0.23 -3.82
C ARG A 52 11.75 -1.06 -2.92
N ASN A 53 11.19 -1.82 -1.98
CA ASN A 53 11.94 -2.73 -1.12
C ASN A 53 12.18 -4.12 -1.76
N GLY A 54 11.76 -4.32 -3.02
CA GLY A 54 11.87 -5.58 -3.75
C GLY A 54 10.73 -6.57 -3.50
N PHE A 55 9.79 -6.28 -2.60
CA PHE A 55 8.62 -7.13 -2.37
C PHE A 55 7.66 -7.08 -3.57
N GLN A 56 7.04 -8.22 -3.90
CA GLN A 56 6.07 -8.29 -4.98
C GLN A 56 4.64 -8.39 -4.45
N VAL A 57 3.75 -7.57 -5.02
CA VAL A 57 2.32 -7.58 -4.73
C VAL A 57 1.57 -7.88 -6.00
N THR A 58 0.74 -8.91 -5.99
CA THR A 58 -0.06 -9.30 -7.14
C THR A 58 -1.51 -8.85 -7.01
N GLY A 59 -2.15 -8.63 -8.14
CA GLY A 59 -3.58 -8.38 -8.26
C GLY A 59 -4.13 -8.99 -9.54
N GLU A 60 -5.42 -9.22 -9.58
CA GLU A 60 -6.04 -10.02 -10.63
C GLU A 60 -7.35 -9.41 -11.12
N SER A 61 -7.68 -9.68 -12.38
CA SER A 61 -9.01 -9.47 -12.94
C SER A 61 -9.39 -10.69 -13.77
N ALA A 62 -10.65 -11.13 -13.68
CA ALA A 62 -11.18 -12.21 -14.50
C ALA A 62 -12.58 -11.80 -14.97
N ALA A 63 -12.72 -11.48 -16.26
CA ALA A 63 -14.03 -11.17 -16.83
C ALA A 63 -14.90 -12.42 -16.86
N ALA A 64 -16.19 -12.29 -16.53
CA ALA A 64 -17.10 -13.42 -16.45
C ALA A 64 -17.36 -14.09 -17.81
N SER A 65 -17.16 -13.37 -18.92
CA SER A 65 -17.35 -13.91 -20.27
C SER A 65 -16.28 -13.37 -21.24
N PRO A 66 -15.82 -14.18 -22.21
CA PRO A 66 -14.84 -13.73 -23.22
C PRO A 66 -15.33 -12.58 -24.09
N GLU A 67 -16.65 -12.50 -24.36
CA GLU A 67 -17.25 -11.45 -25.18
C GLU A 67 -17.14 -10.07 -24.54
N ASN A 68 -17.04 -10.03 -23.21
CA ASN A 68 -16.87 -8.81 -22.42
C ASN A 68 -15.41 -8.60 -21.97
N PHE A 69 -14.47 -9.41 -22.48
CA PHE A 69 -13.07 -9.26 -22.15
C PHE A 69 -12.44 -8.09 -22.92
N ASP A 70 -11.90 -7.15 -22.17
CA ASP A 70 -11.05 -6.07 -22.66
C ASP A 70 -9.75 -6.08 -21.86
N GLU A 71 -8.63 -6.27 -22.54
CA GLU A 71 -7.32 -6.41 -21.90
C GLU A 71 -6.89 -5.13 -21.17
N ALA A 72 -7.21 -3.94 -21.71
CA ALA A 72 -6.85 -2.68 -21.08
C ALA A 72 -7.65 -2.48 -19.78
N ILE A 73 -8.94 -2.82 -19.78
CA ILE A 73 -9.79 -2.80 -18.58
C ILE A 73 -9.29 -3.84 -17.57
N GLY A 74 -8.97 -5.06 -18.02
CA GLY A 74 -8.43 -6.11 -17.16
C GLY A 74 -7.14 -5.70 -16.47
N ARG A 75 -6.17 -5.16 -17.22
CA ARG A 75 -4.91 -4.63 -16.66
C ARG A 75 -5.16 -3.53 -15.63
N LYS A 76 -6.09 -2.61 -15.89
CA LYS A 76 -6.46 -1.54 -14.95
C LYS A 76 -7.02 -2.10 -13.64
N ILE A 77 -7.95 -3.06 -13.71
CA ILE A 77 -8.56 -3.69 -12.53
C ILE A 77 -7.50 -4.51 -11.76
N ALA A 78 -6.71 -5.32 -12.46
CA ALA A 78 -5.65 -6.12 -11.84
C ALA A 78 -4.62 -5.23 -11.12
N ARG A 79 -4.24 -4.10 -11.72
CA ARG A 79 -3.36 -3.10 -11.09
C ARG A 79 -4.00 -2.47 -9.86
N GLU A 80 -5.27 -2.07 -9.94
CA GLU A 80 -6.00 -1.47 -8.81
C GLU A 80 -6.10 -2.45 -7.64
N ASN A 81 -6.41 -3.73 -7.92
CA ASN A 81 -6.44 -4.79 -6.92
C ASN A 81 -5.07 -5.02 -6.27
N ALA A 82 -3.98 -4.99 -7.04
CA ALA A 82 -2.62 -5.08 -6.49
C ALA A 82 -2.29 -3.86 -5.61
N ARG A 83 -2.54 -2.64 -6.12
CA ARG A 83 -2.30 -1.38 -5.39
C ARG A 83 -3.07 -1.33 -4.07
N ASN A 84 -4.32 -1.79 -4.06
CA ASN A 84 -5.15 -1.77 -2.85
C ASN A 84 -4.56 -2.65 -1.73
N LYS A 85 -3.86 -3.74 -2.06
CA LYS A 85 -3.17 -4.59 -1.07
C LYS A 85 -1.99 -3.86 -0.40
N ILE A 86 -1.37 -2.89 -1.09
CA ILE A 86 -0.24 -2.11 -0.54
C ILE A 86 -0.66 -1.28 0.68
N TRP A 87 -1.89 -0.75 0.70
CA TRP A 87 -2.42 -0.02 1.86
C TRP A 87 -2.34 -0.82 3.16
N ALA A 88 -2.66 -2.11 3.12
CA ALA A 88 -2.59 -2.97 4.30
C ALA A 88 -1.14 -3.21 4.74
N LEU A 89 -0.21 -3.38 3.79
CA LEU A 89 1.20 -3.60 4.05
C LEU A 89 1.86 -2.35 4.65
N GLU A 90 1.71 -1.21 4.00
CA GLU A 90 2.24 0.07 4.49
C GLU A 90 1.57 0.47 5.82
N GLY A 91 0.29 0.13 6.01
CA GLY A 91 -0.43 0.38 7.26
C GLY A 91 0.15 -0.40 8.43
N TYR A 92 0.47 -1.67 8.20
CA TYR A 92 1.18 -2.51 9.17
C TYR A 92 2.58 -1.95 9.47
N LEU A 93 3.37 -1.62 8.44
CA LEU A 93 4.72 -1.06 8.62
C LEU A 93 4.71 0.25 9.40
N LEU A 94 3.79 1.16 9.09
CA LEU A 94 3.61 2.40 9.85
C LEU A 94 3.29 2.11 11.31
N LYS A 95 2.38 1.17 11.58
CA LYS A 95 2.04 0.80 12.97
C LYS A 95 3.24 0.19 13.70
N GLN A 96 4.03 -0.63 13.02
CA GLN A 96 5.26 -1.20 13.57
C GLN A 96 6.26 -0.10 13.93
N HIS A 97 6.53 0.84 13.02
CA HIS A 97 7.42 1.98 13.28
C HIS A 97 6.96 2.82 14.48
N LEU A 98 5.66 3.08 14.60
CA LEU A 98 5.10 3.81 15.75
C LEU A 98 5.26 3.04 17.07
N ALA A 99 5.10 1.72 17.05
CA ALA A 99 5.31 0.87 18.22
C ALA A 99 6.79 0.86 18.65
N ASP A 100 7.71 0.70 17.70
CA ASP A 100 9.15 0.67 17.97
C ASP A 100 9.65 2.02 18.52
N ALA A 101 9.16 3.14 17.96
CA ALA A 101 9.47 4.47 18.46
C ALA A 101 9.00 4.67 19.91
N ALA A 102 7.81 4.15 20.25
CA ALA A 102 7.27 4.23 21.61
C ALA A 102 8.06 3.39 22.63
N VAL A 103 8.65 2.26 22.20
CA VAL A 103 9.53 1.44 23.05
C VAL A 103 10.87 2.15 23.29
N ARG A 104 11.52 2.66 22.23
CA ARG A 104 12.80 3.37 22.35
C ARG A 104 12.74 4.59 23.26
N GLY A 105 11.64 5.33 23.23
CA GLY A 105 11.43 6.48 24.12
C GLY A 105 11.31 6.12 25.60
N LYS A 106 11.02 4.86 25.96
CA LYS A 106 10.91 4.39 27.35
C LYS A 106 12.23 3.89 27.93
N THR A 107 13.14 3.36 27.11
CA THR A 107 14.43 2.82 27.59
C THR A 107 15.39 3.91 28.06
N THR A 108 15.37 5.10 27.44
CA THR A 108 16.23 6.24 27.86
C THR A 108 15.86 6.88 29.20
N LEU A 109 14.81 6.43 29.91
CA LEU A 109 14.40 6.99 31.21
C LEU A 109 14.73 6.07 32.40
N CYS A 110 15.31 4.88 32.18
CA CYS A 110 15.63 3.92 33.24
C CYS A 110 17.12 3.60 33.40
N ASP A 111 18.02 4.22 32.64
CA ASP A 111 19.45 3.86 32.61
C ASP A 111 20.37 4.84 33.39
N ASP A 112 19.83 5.84 34.11
CA ASP A 112 20.66 6.85 34.83
C ASP A 112 20.80 6.63 36.36
N ASP A 113 20.33 5.52 36.93
CA ASP A 113 20.33 5.28 38.40
C ASP A 113 21.20 4.11 38.88
N ASP A 114 22.26 3.72 38.15
CA ASP A 114 23.23 2.71 38.64
C ASP A 114 24.70 3.05 38.26
N ILE A 115 25.27 4.06 38.92
CA ILE A 115 26.71 4.08 39.22
C ILE A 115 26.91 4.43 40.70
N PRO A 116 27.03 3.44 41.59
CA PRO A 116 27.60 3.68 42.90
C PRO A 116 29.13 3.84 42.75
N PHE A 117 29.64 4.94 43.33
CA PHE A 117 31.02 5.31 43.66
C PHE A 117 32.18 4.43 43.18
#